data_AF-A0A7S4M5Y5-F1
#
_entry.id   AF-A0A7S4M5Y5-F1
#
_cell.length_a   1.000
_cell.length_b   1.000
_cell.length_c   1.000
_cell.angle_alpha   90.00
_cell.angle_beta   90.00
_cell.angle_gamma   90.00
#
_symmetry.space_group_name_H-M   'P 1'
#
loop_
_entity.id
_entity.type
_entity.pdbx_description
1 polymer ?
#
loop_
_entity_poly.entity_id
_entity_poly.type
_entity_poly.pdbx_seq_one_letter_code
_entity_poly.pdbx_strand_id
1 'polypeptide(L)'
;VFHGDTISAWRKQGYHDDPDHQNFRELLSAPKEDAAMLLQERFPVPMYVECDQYGSQARFLLAKLNPSVTHNSAQNAGQGGDFLFTDDVSLQVFMDHLKRLAVQS
;
A
#
# COMPACT_ATOMS: atom_id res chain seq x y z
N VAL A 1 3.69 8.08 -0.81
CA VAL A 1 4.56 7.24 0.05
C VAL A 1 3.76 6.76 1.26
N PHE A 2 3.79 5.46 1.55
CA PHE A 2 3.07 4.84 2.65
C PHE A 2 4.07 4.16 3.60
N HIS A 3 3.93 4.39 4.90
CA HIS A 3 4.75 3.73 5.92
C HIS A 3 3.90 2.75 6.71
N GLY A 4 4.29 1.47 6.69
CA GLY A 4 3.66 0.43 7.52
C GLY A 4 3.83 0.72 9.03
N ASP A 5 3.07 0.02 9.86
CA ASP A 5 2.96 0.28 11.30
C ASP A 5 4.33 0.35 11.99
N THR A 6 5.15 -0.69 11.84
CA THR A 6 6.50 -0.78 12.43
C THR A 6 7.43 0.33 11.96
N ILE A 7 7.46 0.62 10.65
CA ILE A 7 8.30 1.68 10.09
C ILE A 7 7.87 3.04 10.61
N SER A 8 6.56 3.29 10.70
CA SER A 8 6.02 4.53 11.23
C SER A 8 6.38 4.70 12.72
N ALA A 9 6.34 3.61 13.49
CA ALA A 9 6.70 3.60 14.91
C ALA A 9 8.19 3.91 15.13
N TRP A 10 9.09 3.24 14.41
CA TRP A 10 10.54 3.50 14.48
C TRP A 10 10.89 4.91 14.03
N ARG A 11 10.23 5.44 12.99
CA ARG A 11 10.40 6.84 12.58
C ARG A 11 9.99 7.80 13.70
N LYS A 12 8.84 7.57 14.35
CA LYS A 12 8.36 8.40 15.47
C LYS A 12 9.26 8.31 16.72
N GLN A 13 9.96 7.20 16.90
CA GLN A 13 10.96 7.01 17.96
C GLN A 13 12.31 7.68 17.64
N GLY A 14 12.48 8.26 16.44
CA GLY A 14 13.70 8.99 16.09
C GLY A 14 14.88 8.12 15.68
N TYR A 15 14.68 6.82 15.40
CA TYR A 15 15.82 5.94 15.05
C TYR A 15 16.60 6.41 13.82
N HIS A 16 15.97 7.12 12.88
CA HIS A 16 16.62 7.67 11.70
C HIS A 16 17.56 8.87 11.96
N ASP A 17 17.52 9.44 13.17
CA ASP A 17 18.40 10.52 13.60
C ASP A 17 19.71 10.00 14.20
N ASP A 18 19.73 8.73 14.61
CA ASP A 18 20.89 8.05 15.18
C ASP A 18 21.88 7.66 14.06
N PRO A 19 23.17 8.08 14.16
CA PRO A 19 24.23 7.68 13.23
C PRO A 19 24.42 6.17 13.09
N ASP A 20 24.05 5.38 14.10
CA ASP A 20 24.16 3.91 14.05
C ASP A 20 23.07 3.27 13.16
N HIS A 21 22.02 4.02 12.84
CA HIS A 21 20.84 3.56 12.08
C HIS A 21 20.74 4.21 10.68
N GLN A 22 21.89 4.45 10.03
CA GLN A 22 21.96 5.03 8.67
C GLN A 22 21.08 4.30 7.65
N ASN A 23 21.05 2.97 7.68
CA ASN A 23 20.22 2.16 6.78
C ASN A 23 18.73 2.50 6.90
N PHE A 24 18.25 2.82 8.11
CA PHE A 24 16.85 3.19 8.32
C PHE A 24 16.55 4.58 7.78
N ARG A 25 17.51 5.52 7.88
CA ARG A 25 17.40 6.84 7.28
C ARG A 25 17.32 6.75 5.75
N GLU A 26 18.17 5.92 5.13
CA GLU A 26 18.16 5.66 3.69
C GLU A 26 16.85 5.02 3.23
N LEU A 27 16.33 4.04 3.99
CA LEU A 27 15.02 3.43 3.74
C LEU A 27 13.89 4.48 3.68
N LEU A 28 13.93 5.50 4.55
CA LEU A 28 12.93 6.56 4.59
C LEU A 28 13.10 7.61 3.48
N SER A 29 14.33 7.84 2.98
CA SER A 29 14.60 8.84 1.94
C SER A 29 14.37 8.31 0.53
N ALA A 30 14.76 7.06 0.26
CA ALA A 30 14.64 6.43 -1.05
C ALA A 30 13.27 6.62 -1.75
N PRO A 31 12.12 6.30 -1.12
CA PRO A 31 10.82 6.48 -1.79
C PRO A 31 10.45 7.96 -2.02
N LYS A 32 11.05 8.90 -1.28
CA LYS A 32 10.81 10.35 -1.44
C LYS A 32 11.63 10.90 -2.62
N GLU A 33 12.86 10.43 -2.77
CA GLU A 33 13.73 10.77 -3.90
C GLU A 33 13.13 10.27 -5.21
N ASP A 34 12.70 9.00 -5.26
CA ASP A 34 12.00 8.42 -6.42
C ASP A 34 10.74 9.21 -6.77
N ALA A 35 9.94 9.60 -5.76
CA ALA A 35 8.75 10.41 -5.97
C ALA A 35 9.09 11.81 -6.49
N ALA A 36 10.14 12.45 -6.00
CA ALA A 36 10.58 13.77 -6.46
C ALA A 36 10.98 13.75 -7.94
N MET A 37 11.66 12.69 -8.40
CA MET A 37 11.98 12.52 -9.82
C MET A 37 10.70 12.46 -10.67
N LEU A 38 9.71 11.65 -10.27
CA LEU A 38 8.45 11.53 -11.00
C LEU A 38 7.63 12.84 -11.04
N LEU A 39 7.69 13.64 -9.97
CA LEU A 39 6.99 14.92 -9.90
C LEU A 39 7.59 15.96 -10.84
N GLN A 40 8.91 15.92 -11.08
CA GLN A 40 9.58 16.85 -11.98
C GLN A 40 9.28 16.58 -13.46
N GLU A 41 9.09 15.31 -13.84
CA GLU A 41 8.93 14.92 -15.25
C GLU A 41 7.47 14.95 -15.75
N ARG A 42 6.48 14.89 -14.86
CA ARG A 42 5.07 14.71 -15.24
C ARG A 42 4.27 16.01 -15.30
N PHE A 43 3.47 16.15 -16.36
CA PHE A 43 2.48 17.22 -16.51
C PHE A 43 1.10 16.63 -16.85
N PRO A 44 0.02 16.99 -16.13
CA PRO A 44 -0.01 17.88 -14.96
C PRO A 44 0.75 17.28 -13.77
N VAL A 45 1.25 18.13 -12.89
CA VAL A 45 2.02 17.69 -11.70
C VAL A 45 1.12 16.82 -10.82
N PRO A 46 1.53 15.56 -10.53
CA PRO A 46 0.74 14.67 -9.68
C PRO A 46 0.60 15.19 -8.24
N MET A 47 -0.49 14.82 -7.58
CA MET A 47 -0.63 15.04 -6.13
C MET A 47 0.32 14.11 -5.37
N TYR A 48 1.20 14.68 -4.55
CA TYR A 48 2.05 13.91 -3.63
C TYR A 48 1.36 13.74 -2.27
N VAL A 49 1.27 12.50 -1.81
CA VAL A 49 0.69 12.15 -0.50
C VAL A 49 1.68 11.27 0.27
N GLU A 50 1.99 11.67 1.49
CA GLU A 50 2.75 10.88 2.46
C GLU A 50 1.85 10.54 3.64
N CYS A 51 1.83 9.26 4.03
CA CYS A 51 0.96 8.78 5.10
C CYS A 51 1.52 7.54 5.81
N ASP A 52 0.98 7.28 6.99
CA ASP A 52 1.28 6.10 7.80
C ASP A 52 0.09 5.12 7.79
N GLN A 53 0.34 3.87 8.17
CA GLN A 53 -0.71 2.90 8.50
C GLN A 53 -1.74 3.54 9.44
N TYR A 54 -3.02 3.30 9.16
CA TYR A 54 -4.18 3.86 9.88
C TYR A 54 -4.34 5.40 9.81
N GLY A 55 -3.47 6.10 9.08
CA GLY A 55 -3.64 7.53 8.80
C GLY A 55 -4.80 7.79 7.83
N SER A 56 -5.49 8.92 7.97
CA SER A 56 -6.65 9.25 7.13
C SER A 56 -6.35 9.27 5.63
N GLN A 57 -5.13 9.63 5.26
CA GLN A 57 -4.65 9.69 3.87
C GLN A 57 -4.28 8.30 3.31
N ALA A 58 -4.11 7.27 4.15
CA ALA A 58 -3.83 5.90 3.70
C ALA A 58 -4.96 5.33 2.83
N ARG A 59 -6.19 5.84 2.98
CA ARG A 59 -7.34 5.47 2.14
C ARG A 59 -7.09 5.65 0.65
N PHE A 60 -6.23 6.60 0.25
CA PHE A 60 -5.85 6.78 -1.16
C PHE A 60 -5.16 5.55 -1.73
N LEU A 61 -4.34 4.88 -0.93
CA LEU A 61 -3.73 3.59 -1.28
C LEU A 61 -4.77 2.47 -1.22
N LEU A 62 -5.49 2.35 -0.10
CA LEU A 62 -6.43 1.24 0.13
C LEU A 62 -7.50 1.13 -0.96
N ALA A 63 -8.03 2.26 -1.44
CA ALA A 63 -9.02 2.29 -2.53
C ALA A 63 -8.46 1.87 -3.91
N LYS A 64 -7.15 1.64 -4.04
CA LYS A 64 -6.48 1.19 -5.27
C LYS A 64 -5.94 -0.24 -5.17
N LEU A 65 -6.00 -0.86 -3.99
CA LEU A 65 -5.55 -2.22 -3.78
C LEU A 65 -6.59 -3.21 -4.28
N ASN A 66 -6.11 -4.37 -4.75
CA ASN A 66 -6.98 -5.50 -5.03
C ASN A 66 -7.50 -6.09 -3.70
N PRO A 67 -8.82 -6.23 -3.51
CA PRO A 67 -9.39 -6.77 -2.28
C PRO A 67 -9.25 -8.31 -2.19
N SER A 68 -8.02 -8.80 -2.12
CA SER A 68 -7.73 -10.24 -1.99
C SER A 68 -8.19 -10.83 -0.66
N VAL A 69 -8.27 -10.00 0.38
CA VAL A 69 -8.77 -10.36 1.72
C VAL A 69 -9.80 -9.31 2.14
N THR A 70 -11.06 -9.74 2.28
CA THR A 70 -12.22 -8.92 2.69
C THR A 70 -12.97 -9.57 3.84
N HIS A 71 -14.02 -8.92 4.36
CA HIS A 71 -14.62 -9.24 5.69
C HIS A 71 -15.38 -10.54 5.61
N ASN A 72 -15.81 -10.85 4.40
CA ASN A 72 -16.45 -12.08 4.01
C ASN A 72 -15.46 -13.24 3.85
N SER A 73 -14.16 -12.98 3.65
CA SER A 73 -13.10 -13.99 3.53
C SER A 73 -12.18 -14.08 4.74
N ALA A 74 -12.42 -13.28 5.80
CA ALA A 74 -11.54 -13.15 6.96
C ALA A 74 -11.32 -14.47 7.73
N GLN A 75 -12.27 -15.41 7.66
CA GLN A 75 -12.13 -16.74 8.28
C GLN A 75 -11.11 -17.65 7.56
N ASN A 76 -10.79 -17.38 6.29
CA ASN A 76 -9.83 -18.17 5.50
C ASN A 76 -8.50 -17.44 5.27
N ALA A 77 -8.34 -16.21 5.76
CA ALA A 77 -7.10 -15.46 5.61
C ALA A 77 -6.16 -15.80 6.77
N GLY A 78 -4.95 -16.27 6.45
CA GLY A 78 -3.90 -16.47 7.43
C GLY A 78 -3.63 -15.18 8.23
N GLN A 79 -3.24 -15.32 9.50
CA GLN A 79 -2.90 -14.20 10.37
C GLN A 79 -1.80 -13.34 9.72
N GLY A 80 -2.10 -12.10 9.34
CA GLY A 80 -1.08 -11.11 8.98
C GLY A 80 -1.36 -10.22 7.76
N GLY A 81 -2.47 -10.38 7.04
CA GLY A 81 -2.83 -9.49 5.92
C GLY A 81 -3.61 -8.26 6.38
N ASP A 82 -3.20 -7.06 5.93
CA ASP A 82 -4.03 -5.85 6.09
C ASP A 82 -5.33 -6.05 5.32
N PHE A 83 -6.42 -5.64 5.95
CA PHE A 83 -7.75 -6.04 5.61
C PHE A 83 -8.46 -4.90 4.86
N LEU A 84 -9.08 -5.20 3.71
CA LEU A 84 -9.80 -4.20 2.91
C LEU A 84 -11.30 -4.26 3.18
N PHE A 85 -11.84 -3.18 3.75
CA PHE A 85 -13.28 -2.99 3.95
C PHE A 85 -13.96 -2.56 2.65
N THR A 86 -14.25 -3.53 1.78
CA THR A 86 -15.04 -3.33 0.56
C THR A 86 -15.81 -4.61 0.20
N ASP A 87 -16.89 -4.43 -0.56
CA ASP A 87 -17.66 -5.49 -1.23
C ASP A 87 -17.23 -5.69 -2.70
N ASP A 88 -16.21 -4.96 -3.15
CA ASP A 88 -15.66 -5.11 -4.50
C ASP A 88 -15.11 -6.53 -4.75
N VAL A 89 -15.20 -6.95 -6.00
CA VAL A 89 -14.74 -8.27 -6.45
C VAL A 89 -13.21 -8.28 -6.54
N SER A 90 -12.57 -9.30 -5.94
CA SER A 90 -11.14 -9.50 -6.08
C SER A 90 -10.76 -9.92 -7.50
N LEU A 91 -9.53 -9.60 -7.92
CA LEU A 91 -8.98 -10.01 -9.21
C LEU A 91 -9.08 -11.53 -9.43
N GLN A 92 -8.94 -12.33 -8.38
CA GLN A 92 -9.07 -13.77 -8.47
C GLN A 92 -10.48 -14.19 -8.90
N VAL A 93 -11.50 -13.68 -8.20
CA VAL A 93 -12.91 -13.99 -8.52
C VAL A 93 -13.25 -13.48 -9.93
N PHE A 94 -12.78 -12.29 -10.30
CA PHE A 94 -12.92 -11.77 -11.66
C PHE A 94 -12.32 -12.71 -12.70
N MET A 95 -11.08 -13.15 -12.49
CA MET A 95 -10.38 -14.06 -13.40
C MET A 95 -11.06 -15.42 -13.52
N ASP A 96 -11.59 -15.97 -12.42
CA ASP A 96 -12.29 -17.25 -12.45
C ASP A 96 -13.60 -17.16 -13.27
N HIS A 97 -14.33 -16.06 -13.12
CA HIS A 97 -15.52 -15.79 -13.93
C HIS A 97 -15.16 -15.61 -15.41
N LEU A 98 -14.13 -14.82 -15.70
CA LEU A 98 -13.65 -14.58 -17.06
C LEU A 98 -13.24 -15.89 -17.74
N LYS A 99 -12.43 -16.73 -17.08
CA LYS A 99 -11.99 -18.03 -17.60
C LYS A 99 -13.18 -18.93 -17.92
N ARG A 100 -14.17 -19.01 -17.03
CA ARG A 100 -15.36 -19.84 -17.24
C ARG A 100 -16.15 -19.43 -18.47
N LEU A 101 -16.35 -18.12 -18.66
CA LEU A 101 -17.09 -17.58 -19.81
C LEU A 101 -16.30 -17.75 -21.12
N ALA A 102 -14.98 -17.60 -21.08
CA ALA A 102 -14.13 -17.71 -22.27
C ALA A 102 -14.11 -19.14 -22.86
N VAL A 103 -14.30 -20.17 -22.05
CA VAL A 103 -14.34 -21.59 -22.49
C VAL A 103 -15.76 -22.14 -22.66
N GLN A 104 -16.77 -21.30 -22.44
CA GLN A 104 -18.17 -21.67 -22.64
C GLN A 104 -18.48 -21.59 -24.14
N SER A 105 -18.27 -22.70 -24.86
CA SER A 105 -18.71 -22.94 -26.24
C SER A 105 -19.89 -23.90 -26.27
#